data_AF-A0A1G9FNA6-F1
#
_entry.id   AF-A0A1G9FNA6-F1
#
_cell.length_a   1.000
_cell.length_b   1.000
_cell.length_c   1.000
_cell.angle_alpha   90.00
_cell.angle_beta   90.00
_cell.angle_gamma   90.00
#
_symmetry.space_group_name_H-M   'P 1'
#
loop_
_entity.id
_entity.type
_entity.pdbx_description
1 polymer ?
#
loop_
_entity_poly.entity_id
_entity_poly.type
_entity_poly.pdbx_seq_one_letter_code
_entity_poly.pdbx_strand_id
1 'polypeptide(L)'
;MGLFNLRQFFQSDQPIEDKEEQPYTCLSIDQGENETPTIDDVFHALELLHEGQTDFVTLAHFNYDLEIDVIQAIGSMDKFILEALPSETSDDKGKIFYKDYLDRYSLEYYFQDFFESQRVAGVENFEER
;
A
#
# COMPACT_ATOMS: atom_id res chain seq x y z
N MET A 1 8.17 19.58 -6.73
CA MET A 1 8.42 18.76 -5.52
C MET A 1 7.86 17.39 -5.86
N GLY A 2 8.75 16.41 -6.00
CA GLY A 2 8.60 15.26 -6.90
C GLY A 2 7.46 14.33 -6.53
N LEU A 3 6.71 13.95 -7.55
CA LEU A 3 5.85 12.77 -7.58
C LEU A 3 6.79 11.57 -7.41
N PHE A 4 6.78 10.92 -6.25
CA PHE A 4 7.37 9.59 -6.12
C PHE A 4 6.56 8.67 -7.04
N ASN A 5 7.11 8.38 -8.22
CA ASN A 5 6.51 7.48 -9.19
C ASN A 5 6.54 6.05 -8.63
N LEU A 6 5.56 5.69 -7.81
CA LEU A 6 5.39 4.35 -7.24
C LEU A 6 5.31 3.30 -8.34
N ARG A 7 4.58 3.60 -9.43
CA ARG A 7 4.55 2.76 -10.63
C ARG A 7 5.93 2.50 -11.21
N GLN A 8 6.87 3.45 -11.12
CA GLN A 8 8.21 3.29 -11.68
C GLN A 8 9.12 2.45 -10.77
N PHE A 9 8.85 2.40 -9.46
CA PHE A 9 9.49 1.45 -8.55
C PHE A 9 9.09 0.01 -8.90
N PHE A 10 7.79 -0.24 -9.13
CA PHE A 10 7.29 -1.56 -9.55
C PHE A 10 7.58 -1.91 -11.02
N GLN A 11 7.83 -0.92 -11.89
CA GLN A 11 8.21 -1.11 -13.29
C GLN A 11 9.73 -1.27 -13.51
N SER A 12 10.53 -1.48 -12.45
CA SER A 12 11.95 -1.72 -12.62
C SER A 12 12.18 -2.98 -13.45
N ASP A 13 12.95 -2.78 -14.53
CA ASP A 13 13.37 -3.65 -15.63
C ASP A 13 14.12 -4.94 -15.16
N GLN A 14 13.49 -5.75 -14.30
CA GLN A 14 13.95 -7.11 -14.03
C GLN A 14 13.24 -8.06 -14.99
N PRO A 15 13.96 -9.05 -15.56
CA PRO A 15 13.31 -10.10 -16.32
C PRO A 15 12.28 -10.72 -15.39
N ILE A 16 11.02 -10.65 -15.81
CA ILE A 16 9.91 -11.35 -15.19
C ILE A 16 10.26 -12.83 -15.35
N GLU A 17 11.07 -13.36 -14.43
CA GLU A 17 11.05 -14.78 -14.16
C GLU A 17 9.59 -15.07 -13.84
N ASP A 18 8.99 -15.98 -14.60
CA ASP A 18 7.68 -16.58 -14.41
C ASP A 18 7.42 -16.95 -12.94
N LYS A 19 7.13 -15.95 -12.09
CA LYS A 19 6.30 -16.11 -10.89
C LYS A 19 4.86 -16.01 -11.37
N GLU A 20 4.52 -16.94 -12.26
CA GLU A 20 3.17 -17.15 -12.77
C GLU A 20 2.23 -17.52 -11.61
N GLU A 21 1.07 -16.85 -11.58
CA GLU A 21 -0.23 -17.36 -11.12
C GLU A 21 -0.56 -17.44 -9.62
N GLN A 22 0.37 -17.23 -8.68
CA GLN A 22 0.00 -17.32 -7.26
C GLN A 22 -0.28 -15.96 -6.62
N PRO A 23 -1.40 -15.81 -5.90
CA PRO A 23 -1.72 -14.59 -5.19
C PRO A 23 -0.77 -14.41 -4.00
N TYR A 24 -0.09 -13.27 -3.93
CA TYR A 24 0.90 -12.99 -2.88
C TYR A 24 0.80 -11.56 -2.36
N THR A 25 1.25 -11.39 -1.12
CA THR A 25 1.23 -10.12 -0.39
C THR A 25 2.66 -9.65 -0.18
N CYS A 26 2.97 -8.40 -0.50
CA CYS A 26 4.29 -7.80 -0.28
C CYS A 26 4.18 -6.54 0.57
N LEU A 27 4.99 -6.46 1.63
CA LEU A 27 5.14 -5.28 2.47
C LEU A 27 6.49 -4.63 2.16
N SER A 28 6.49 -3.38 1.75
CA SER A 28 7.70 -2.62 1.43
C SER A 28 7.81 -1.38 2.31
N ILE A 29 8.98 -1.16 2.86
CA ILE A 29 9.37 0.04 3.63
C ILE A 29 10.72 0.55 3.11
N ASP A 30 11.15 1.73 3.55
CA ASP A 30 12.46 2.30 3.16
C ASP A 30 13.64 1.34 3.43
N GLN A 31 13.53 0.50 4.46
CA GLN A 31 14.58 -0.41 4.91
C GLN A 31 14.59 -1.76 4.18
N GLY A 32 13.60 -2.07 3.35
CA GLY A 32 13.51 -3.33 2.61
C GLY A 32 12.08 -3.79 2.31
N GLU A 33 11.97 -4.95 1.66
CA GLU A 33 10.70 -5.58 1.31
C GLU A 33 10.57 -6.98 1.96
N ASN A 34 9.34 -7.35 2.29
CA ASN A 34 8.95 -8.64 2.83
C ASN A 34 7.87 -9.23 1.92
N GLU A 35 8.22 -10.30 1.19
CA GLU A 35 7.35 -10.99 0.23
C GLU A 35 6.30 -11.90 0.89
N THR A 36 6.36 -12.10 2.22
CA THR A 36 5.37 -12.87 2.98
C THR A 36 5.14 -12.22 4.35
N PRO A 37 4.62 -10.99 4.40
CA PRO A 37 4.44 -10.26 5.64
C PRO A 37 3.30 -10.87 6.45
N THR A 38 3.47 -10.89 7.77
CA THR A 38 2.39 -11.16 8.72
C THR A 38 1.72 -9.86 9.13
N ILE A 39 0.55 -9.93 9.75
CA ILE A 39 -0.14 -8.75 10.28
C ILE A 39 0.71 -8.03 11.34
N ASP A 40 1.48 -8.77 12.13
CA ASP A 40 2.44 -8.20 13.10
C ASP A 40 3.55 -7.41 12.39
N ASP A 41 4.06 -7.88 11.25
CA ASP A 41 5.05 -7.14 10.46
C ASP A 41 4.47 -5.84 9.91
N VAL A 42 3.20 -5.86 9.48
CA VAL A 42 2.49 -4.67 9.01
C VAL A 42 2.36 -3.65 10.14
N PHE A 43 1.91 -4.07 11.33
CA PHE A 43 1.81 -3.16 12.48
C PHE A 43 3.17 -2.63 12.92
N HIS A 44 4.21 -3.47 12.87
CA HIS A 44 5.58 -3.02 13.14
C HIS A 44 6.03 -1.96 12.14
N ALA A 45 5.78 -2.15 10.85
CA ALA A 45 6.10 -1.15 9.82
C ALA A 45 5.35 0.19 10.05
N LEU A 46 4.08 0.15 10.43
CA LEU A 46 3.31 1.34 10.76
C LEU A 46 3.82 2.04 12.03
N GLU A 47 4.31 1.28 13.01
CA GLU A 47 4.98 1.83 14.19
C GLU A 47 6.29 2.54 13.80
N LEU A 48 7.10 1.94 12.93
CA LEU A 48 8.31 2.58 12.40
C LEU A 48 7.99 3.88 11.65
N LEU A 49 6.89 3.91 10.89
CA LEU A 49 6.41 5.11 10.20
C LEU A 49 6.02 6.20 11.21
N HIS A 50 5.32 5.81 12.27
CA HIS A 50 4.90 6.72 13.33
C HIS A 50 6.09 7.31 14.10
N GLU A 51 7.09 6.48 14.42
CA GLU A 51 8.34 6.90 15.05
C GLU A 51 9.25 7.73 14.11
N GLY A 52 8.90 7.83 12.82
CA GLY A 52 9.70 8.51 11.81
C GLY A 52 11.00 7.78 11.45
N GLN A 53 11.04 6.46 11.68
CA GLN A 53 12.14 5.58 11.26
C GLN A 53 12.02 5.16 9.79
N THR A 54 10.83 5.28 9.21
CA THR A 54 10.59 5.15 7.78
C THR A 54 9.68 6.27 7.30
N ASP A 55 9.80 6.66 6.04
CA ASP A 55 9.00 7.73 5.43
C ASP A 55 7.70 7.21 4.81
N PHE A 56 7.64 5.90 4.47
CA PHE A 56 6.49 5.27 3.84
C PHE A 56 6.39 3.79 4.19
N VAL A 57 5.16 3.26 4.13
CA VAL A 57 4.86 1.83 4.27
C VAL A 57 3.89 1.45 3.17
N THR A 58 4.25 0.48 2.35
CA THR A 58 3.45 0.03 1.21
C THR A 58 3.08 -1.42 1.40
N LEU A 59 1.80 -1.75 1.24
CA LEU A 59 1.29 -3.12 1.27
C LEU A 59 0.58 -3.41 -0.05
N ALA A 60 1.06 -4.42 -0.76
CA ALA A 60 0.58 -4.78 -2.09
C ALA A 60 0.06 -6.23 -2.12
N HIS A 61 -1.09 -6.44 -2.73
CA HIS A 61 -1.71 -7.72 -3.03
C HIS A 61 -1.71 -7.94 -4.54
N PHE A 62 -0.75 -8.71 -5.02
CA PHE A 62 -0.62 -9.02 -6.43
C PHE A 62 -1.40 -10.30 -6.78
N ASN A 63 -1.95 -10.33 -8.00
CA ASN A 63 -2.68 -11.49 -8.57
C ASN A 63 -3.98 -11.88 -7.83
N TYR A 64 -4.61 -10.95 -7.09
CA TYR A 64 -5.86 -11.20 -6.37
C TYR A 64 -7.15 -10.76 -7.11
N ASP A 65 -7.08 -10.34 -8.38
CA ASP A 65 -8.20 -9.77 -9.17
C ASP A 65 -9.02 -8.73 -8.36
N LEU A 66 -8.31 -7.84 -7.67
CA LEU A 66 -8.89 -6.86 -6.76
C LEU A 66 -9.12 -5.53 -7.47
N GLU A 67 -10.09 -4.77 -6.98
CA GLU A 67 -10.28 -3.38 -7.43
C GLU A 67 -9.10 -2.49 -7.02
N ILE A 68 -8.52 -2.74 -5.84
CA ILE A 68 -7.33 -2.08 -5.30
C ILE A 68 -6.27 -3.16 -5.06
N ASP A 69 -5.11 -3.03 -5.71
CA ASP A 69 -4.00 -3.98 -5.55
C ASP A 69 -2.91 -3.47 -4.60
N VAL A 70 -2.81 -2.16 -4.37
CA VAL A 70 -1.78 -1.59 -3.50
C VAL A 70 -2.35 -0.52 -2.60
N ILE A 71 -1.95 -0.55 -1.32
CA ILE A 71 -2.12 0.57 -0.40
C ILE A 71 -0.76 1.06 0.10
N GLN A 72 -0.69 2.34 0.42
CA GLN A 72 0.52 2.97 0.92
C GLN A 72 0.20 4.03 1.96
N ALA A 73 0.90 4.00 3.07
CA ALA A 73 0.93 5.06 4.05
C ALA A 73 2.17 5.92 3.83
N ILE A 74 2.00 7.24 3.80
CA ILE A 74 3.09 8.22 3.84
C ILE A 74 2.84 9.17 5.00
N GLY A 75 3.89 9.50 5.74
CA GLY A 75 3.84 10.57 6.73
C GLY A 75 4.62 10.23 7.99
N SER A 76 4.77 11.24 8.85
CA SER A 76 5.43 11.10 10.14
C SER A 76 4.77 12.05 11.14
N MET A 77 4.87 11.73 12.45
CA MET A 77 4.37 12.58 13.54
C MET A 77 2.85 12.91 13.46
N ASP A 78 2.00 11.88 13.56
CA ASP A 78 0.53 11.98 13.72
C ASP A 78 -0.26 12.57 12.54
N LYS A 79 0.36 12.69 11.37
CA LYS A 79 -0.35 13.05 10.13
C LYS A 79 0.03 12.08 9.03
N PHE A 80 -0.80 11.06 8.86
CA PHE A 80 -0.61 10.05 7.83
C PHE A 80 -1.56 10.30 6.66
N ILE A 81 -1.04 9.99 5.48
CA ILE A 81 -1.78 9.97 4.23
C ILE A 81 -1.81 8.52 3.78
N LEU A 82 -3.00 8.00 3.52
CA LEU A 82 -3.17 6.68 2.91
C LEU A 82 -3.49 6.88 1.44
N GLU A 83 -2.72 6.23 0.58
CA GLU A 83 -2.95 6.15 -0.86
C GLU A 83 -3.35 4.71 -1.19
N ALA A 84 -4.42 4.55 -1.94
CA ALA A 84 -4.91 3.29 -2.47
C ALA A 84 -4.85 3.36 -3.99
N LEU A 85 -4.13 2.42 -4.59
CA LEU A 85 -3.91 2.32 -6.02
C LEU A 85 -4.78 1.20 -6.58
N PRO A 86 -5.65 1.51 -7.55
CA PRO A 86 -6.45 0.52 -8.25
C PRO A 86 -5.61 -0.40 -9.12
N SER A 87 -6.07 -1.64 -9.23
CA SER A 87 -5.43 -2.61 -10.11
C SER A 87 -5.50 -2.19 -11.57
N GLU A 88 -4.53 -2.64 -12.36
CA GLU A 88 -4.47 -2.39 -13.80
C GLU A 88 -5.61 -3.03 -14.60
N THR A 89 -6.34 -3.98 -14.01
CA THR A 89 -7.52 -4.62 -14.58
C THR A 89 -8.83 -3.91 -14.22
N SER A 90 -8.80 -2.96 -13.27
CA SER A 90 -9.97 -2.21 -12.81
C SER A 90 -10.34 -1.06 -13.77
N ASP A 91 -11.63 -0.69 -13.80
CA ASP A 91 -12.12 0.49 -14.52
C ASP A 91 -11.48 1.81 -14.02
N ASP A 92 -11.04 1.83 -12.76
CA ASP A 92 -10.37 2.97 -12.13
C ASP A 92 -8.84 3.00 -12.38
N LYS A 93 -8.36 2.25 -13.39
CA LYS A 93 -6.95 2.18 -13.77
C LYS A 93 -6.32 3.57 -13.91
N GLY A 94 -5.27 3.80 -13.11
CA GLY A 94 -4.43 5.00 -13.18
C GLY A 94 -4.92 6.16 -12.33
N LYS A 95 -6.03 6.01 -11.59
CA LYS A 95 -6.41 6.91 -10.52
C LYS A 95 -5.62 6.59 -9.26
N ILE A 96 -5.46 7.58 -8.38
CA ILE A 96 -4.91 7.38 -7.05
C ILE A 96 -5.94 7.89 -6.07
N PHE A 97 -6.49 6.99 -5.26
CA PHE A 97 -7.41 7.35 -4.19
C PHE A 97 -6.57 7.66 -2.95
N TYR A 98 -6.70 8.85 -2.38
CA TYR A 98 -5.93 9.22 -1.19
C TYR A 98 -6.82 9.77 -0.09
N LYS A 99 -6.36 9.61 1.14
CA LYS A 99 -7.01 10.11 2.34
C LYS A 99 -5.98 10.71 3.28
N ASP A 100 -6.08 12.03 3.46
CA ASP A 100 -5.22 12.79 4.35
C ASP A 100 -5.74 12.79 5.81
N TYR A 101 -4.88 13.21 6.73
CA TYR A 101 -5.20 13.42 8.15
C TYR A 101 -5.68 12.16 8.88
N LEU A 102 -5.13 11.00 8.53
CA LEU A 102 -5.39 9.77 9.26
C LEU A 102 -4.60 9.75 10.57
N ASP A 103 -5.28 9.35 11.63
CA ASP A 103 -4.65 8.96 12.89
C ASP A 103 -4.11 7.53 12.80
N ARG A 104 -3.25 7.16 13.74
CA ARG A 104 -2.63 5.83 13.81
C ARG A 104 -3.66 4.70 13.80
N TYR A 105 -4.73 4.81 14.60
CA TYR A 105 -5.72 3.72 14.72
C TYR A 105 -6.50 3.53 13.43
N SER A 106 -6.87 4.64 12.77
CA SER A 106 -7.50 4.60 11.45
C SER A 106 -6.57 3.95 10.42
N LEU A 107 -5.27 4.27 10.45
CA LEU A 107 -4.28 3.70 9.54
C LEU A 107 -4.11 2.20 9.75
N GLU A 108 -3.91 1.77 11.00
CA GLU A 108 -3.84 0.35 11.40
C GLU A 108 -5.10 -0.41 10.95
N TYR A 109 -6.28 0.19 11.11
CA TYR A 109 -7.54 -0.39 10.65
C TYR A 109 -7.59 -0.59 9.14
N TYR A 110 -7.17 0.39 8.33
CA TYR A 110 -7.16 0.26 6.87
C TYR A 110 -6.19 -0.81 6.40
N PHE A 111 -5.00 -0.89 7.00
CA PHE A 111 -4.02 -1.92 6.65
C PHE A 111 -4.48 -3.31 7.06
N GLN A 112 -5.08 -3.43 8.25
CA GLN A 112 -5.66 -4.70 8.70
C GLN A 112 -6.80 -5.14 7.80
N ASP A 113 -7.76 -4.26 7.50
CA ASP A 113 -8.88 -4.58 6.61
C ASP A 113 -8.40 -4.95 5.21
N PHE A 114 -7.40 -4.24 4.67
CA PHE A 114 -6.81 -4.61 3.39
C PHE A 114 -6.12 -5.97 3.43
N PHE A 115 -5.41 -6.29 4.51
CA PHE A 115 -4.74 -7.57 4.70
C PHE A 115 -5.73 -8.74 4.81
N GLU A 116 -6.82 -8.57 5.57
CA GLU A 116 -7.82 -9.62 5.82
C GLU A 116 -8.87 -9.75 4.70
N SER A 117 -9.43 -8.61 4.28
CA SER A 117 -10.54 -8.53 3.33
C SER A 117 -10.07 -8.42 1.88
N GLN A 118 -8.77 -8.18 1.65
CA GLN A 118 -8.18 -7.94 0.32
C GLN A 118 -8.85 -6.76 -0.41
N ARG A 119 -9.47 -5.84 0.33
CA ARG A 119 -10.17 -4.67 -0.19
C ARG A 119 -9.96 -3.52 0.78
N VAL A 120 -10.01 -2.29 0.28
CA VAL A 120 -9.94 -1.10 1.13
C VAL A 120 -11.37 -0.65 1.42
N ALA A 121 -11.86 -0.90 2.64
CA ALA A 121 -13.19 -0.44 3.02
C ALA A 121 -13.33 1.08 2.87
N GLY A 122 -14.36 1.51 2.16
CA GLY A 122 -14.70 2.93 2.03
C GLY A 122 -13.76 3.75 1.15
N VAL A 123 -13.00 3.10 0.24
CA VAL A 123 -12.20 3.77 -0.80
C VAL A 123 -13.02 4.74 -1.66
N GLU A 124 -14.33 4.48 -1.82
CA GLU A 124 -15.29 5.39 -2.48
C GLU A 124 -15.41 6.77 -1.81
N ASN A 125 -14.97 6.91 -0.56
CA ASN A 125 -14.96 8.17 0.20
C ASN A 125 -13.60 8.86 0.17
N PHE A 126 -12.63 8.33 -0.55
CA PHE A 126 -11.30 8.91 -0.68
C PHE A 126 -11.32 9.97 -1.78
N GLU A 127 -10.38 10.90 -1.70
CA GLU A 127 -10.22 11.89 -2.76
C GLU A 127 -9.48 11.27 -3.95
N GLU A 128 -9.90 11.60 -5.17
CA GLU A 128 -9.24 11.16 -6.41
C GLU A 128 -8.19 12.19 -6.83
N ARG A 129 -6.96 11.74 -7.14
CA ARG A 129 -5.86 12.58 -7.62
C ARG A 129 -5.44 12.26 -9.05
#